data_AF-A0A0D6LBM3-F1
#
_entry.id   AF-A0A0D6LBM3-F1
#
_cell.length_a   1.000
_cell.length_b   1.000
_cell.length_c   1.000
_cell.angle_alpha   90.00
_cell.angle_beta   90.00
_cell.angle_gamma   90.00
#
_symmetry.space_group_name_H-M   'P 1'
#
loop_
_entity.id
_entity.type
_entity.pdbx_description
1 polymer ?
#
loop_
_entity_poly.entity_id
_entity_poly.type
_entity_poly.pdbx_seq_one_letter_code
_entity_poly.pdbx_strand_id
1 'polypeptide(L)'
;MLQPGNKNMDITAAIDKVAAEYGVTPVENMVSHQLQRDQIDGEKQIIQNPGEKQRSEMEKCTIEKHEAYAIDVLFSTGKGKSKDLDTRTTVYKRNEEIQYSLRLKAARALMKDVKDKFGVMPFTLRALEDEVKAKMGVVEPEKHGLLRPYQVLYENAGEVVAQFKTTVLVMPNGLLKIAGLPLDMNLIETDAKLQVRYLM
;
A
#
# COMPACT_ATOMS: atom_id res chain seq x y z
N MET A 1 -9.61 -13.21 -11.04
CA MET A 1 -10.10 -11.83 -10.79
C MET A 1 -9.15 -10.77 -11.31
N LEU A 2 -7.87 -10.77 -10.96
CA LEU A 2 -6.90 -9.88 -11.61
C LEU A 2 -6.53 -10.44 -13.00
N GLN A 3 -7.30 -10.07 -14.03
CA GLN A 3 -7.13 -10.59 -15.39
C GLN A 3 -7.39 -9.47 -16.40
N PRO A 4 -6.79 -9.53 -17.59
CA PRO A 4 -7.05 -8.55 -18.64
C PRO A 4 -8.54 -8.39 -18.93
N GLY A 5 -9.03 -7.14 -18.97
CA GLY A 5 -10.43 -6.81 -19.22
C GLY A 5 -11.30 -6.63 -17.98
N ASN A 6 -10.86 -7.13 -16.82
CA ASN A 6 -11.58 -6.92 -15.56
C ASN A 6 -11.34 -5.51 -15.02
N LYS A 7 -12.33 -4.98 -14.29
CA LYS A 7 -12.24 -3.66 -13.67
C LYS A 7 -11.71 -3.78 -12.23
N ASN A 8 -10.99 -2.76 -11.77
CA ASN A 8 -10.55 -2.68 -10.38
C ASN A 8 -11.71 -2.79 -9.37
N MET A 9 -12.85 -2.17 -9.69
CA MET A 9 -14.08 -2.21 -8.88
C MET A 9 -14.59 -3.63 -8.61
N ASP A 10 -14.47 -4.52 -9.59
CA ASP A 10 -14.96 -5.90 -9.46
C ASP A 10 -14.07 -6.68 -8.47
N ILE A 11 -12.77 -6.38 -8.47
CA ILE A 11 -11.80 -6.94 -7.54
C ILE A 11 -12.09 -6.42 -6.12
N THR A 12 -12.31 -5.11 -5.96
CA THR A 12 -12.73 -4.51 -4.68
C THR A 12 -13.99 -5.18 -4.13
N ALA A 13 -15.04 -5.31 -4.95
CA ALA A 13 -16.30 -5.92 -4.53
C ALA A 13 -16.14 -7.39 -4.12
N ALA A 14 -15.20 -8.12 -4.75
CA ALA A 14 -14.94 -9.50 -4.39
C ALA A 14 -14.13 -9.63 -3.09
N ILE A 15 -13.20 -8.71 -2.81
CA ILE A 15 -12.52 -8.62 -1.51
C ILE A 15 -13.54 -8.46 -0.39
N ASP A 16 -14.50 -7.55 -0.54
CA ASP A 16 -15.55 -7.31 0.46
C ASP A 16 -16.42 -8.55 0.72
N LYS A 17 -16.77 -9.29 -0.34
CA LYS A 17 -17.58 -10.51 -0.23
C LYS A 17 -16.82 -11.63 0.48
N VAL A 18 -15.56 -11.86 0.11
CA VAL A 18 -14.72 -12.85 0.80
C VAL A 18 -14.57 -12.49 2.27
N ALA A 19 -14.31 -11.22 2.58
CA ALA A 19 -14.18 -10.75 3.96
C ALA A 19 -15.44 -11.04 4.79
N ALA A 20 -16.62 -10.77 4.23
CA ALA A 20 -17.90 -11.02 4.89
C ALA A 20 -18.13 -12.51 5.23
N GLU A 21 -17.73 -13.44 4.36
CA GLU A 21 -17.87 -14.88 4.61
C GLU A 21 -16.93 -15.39 5.72
N TYR A 22 -15.79 -14.71 5.92
CA TYR A 22 -14.85 -15.01 7.00
C TYR A 22 -15.08 -14.17 8.26
N GLY A 23 -16.11 -13.32 8.29
CA GLY A 23 -16.41 -12.46 9.44
C GLY A 23 -15.33 -11.42 9.74
N VAL A 24 -14.55 -11.01 8.72
CA VAL A 24 -13.49 -10.00 8.84
C VAL A 24 -13.82 -8.77 8.00
N THR A 25 -13.17 -7.65 8.31
CA THR A 25 -13.36 -6.39 7.59
C THR A 25 -12.08 -6.01 6.85
N PRO A 26 -12.11 -5.72 5.53
CA PRO A 26 -10.94 -5.18 4.86
C PRO A 26 -10.58 -3.81 5.45
N VAL A 27 -9.30 -3.56 5.71
CA VAL A 27 -8.84 -2.25 6.20
C VAL A 27 -9.18 -1.16 5.19
N GLU A 28 -9.83 -0.11 5.65
CA GLU A 28 -10.35 0.99 4.83
C GLU A 28 -9.21 1.69 4.08
N ASN A 29 -9.46 2.03 2.82
CA ASN A 29 -8.60 2.89 1.98
C ASN A 29 -7.19 2.33 1.67
N MET A 30 -6.92 1.05 1.93
CA MET A 30 -5.66 0.42 1.53
C MET A 30 -5.64 0.16 0.02
N VAL A 31 -4.47 0.33 -0.60
CA VAL A 31 -4.33 0.36 -2.06
C VAL A 31 -3.30 -0.64 -2.55
N SER A 32 -3.72 -1.48 -3.50
CA SER A 32 -2.82 -2.24 -4.36
C SER A 32 -2.50 -1.41 -5.60
N HIS A 33 -1.21 -1.20 -5.86
CA HIS A 33 -0.75 -0.32 -6.94
C HIS A 33 -0.25 -1.09 -8.14
N GLN A 34 -0.49 -0.54 -9.33
CA GLN A 34 0.31 -0.87 -10.50
C GLN A 34 1.77 -0.48 -10.26
N LEU A 35 2.68 -1.32 -10.71
CA LEU A 35 4.11 -1.08 -10.68
C LEU A 35 4.59 -0.74 -12.08
N GLN A 36 5.40 0.30 -12.19
CA GLN A 36 6.10 0.66 -13.41
C GLN A 36 7.59 0.84 -13.09
N ARG A 37 8.41 1.06 -14.13
CA ARG A 37 9.82 1.34 -13.94
C ARG A 37 9.97 2.61 -13.08
N ASP A 38 10.69 2.46 -11.97
CA ASP A 38 10.95 3.53 -11.01
C ASP A 38 9.68 4.15 -10.38
N GLN A 39 8.52 3.48 -10.46
CA GLN A 39 7.28 3.94 -9.84
C GLN A 39 6.56 2.80 -9.10
N ILE A 40 6.49 2.92 -7.77
CA ILE A 40 5.90 1.92 -6.87
C ILE A 40 4.39 2.11 -6.64
N ASP A 41 3.87 3.29 -6.93
CA ASP A 41 2.50 3.75 -6.72
C ASP A 41 1.91 4.29 -8.03
N GLY A 42 1.89 3.43 -9.06
CA GLY A 42 1.34 3.77 -10.37
C GLY A 42 -0.13 4.21 -10.33
N GLU A 43 -0.58 4.79 -11.43
CA GLU A 43 -1.89 5.41 -11.59
C GLU A 43 -3.04 4.42 -11.37
N LYS A 44 -2.92 3.20 -11.93
CA LYS A 44 -3.95 2.16 -11.77
C LYS A 44 -3.90 1.57 -10.36
N GLN A 45 -5.04 1.65 -9.67
CA GLN A 45 -5.18 1.28 -8.27
C GLN A 45 -6.36 0.34 -8.04
N ILE A 46 -6.20 -0.61 -7.13
CA ILE A 46 -7.29 -1.41 -6.58
C ILE A 46 -7.38 -1.05 -5.10
N ILE A 47 -8.52 -0.50 -4.69
CA ILE A 47 -8.73 0.02 -3.34
C ILE A 47 -9.66 -0.93 -2.60
N GLN A 48 -9.25 -1.44 -1.44
CA GLN A 48 -10.13 -2.26 -0.59
C GLN A 48 -10.93 -1.37 0.35
N ASN A 49 -12.20 -1.74 0.57
CA ASN A 49 -13.13 -1.03 1.46
C ASN A 49 -13.00 0.52 1.34
N PRO A 50 -13.25 1.11 0.16
CA PRO A 50 -13.08 2.56 -0.02
C PRO A 50 -14.14 3.32 0.79
N GLY A 51 -13.68 4.25 1.63
CA GLY A 51 -14.52 5.22 2.33
C GLY A 51 -15.23 6.17 1.36
N GLU A 52 -16.20 6.95 1.84
CA GLU A 52 -17.08 7.76 0.98
C GLU A 52 -16.33 8.67 0.02
N LYS A 53 -15.33 9.40 0.53
CA LYS A 53 -14.51 10.32 -0.28
C LYS A 53 -13.75 9.56 -1.37
N GLN A 54 -12.98 8.55 -0.98
CA GLN A 54 -12.13 7.80 -1.91
C GLN A 54 -12.97 7.01 -2.92
N ARG A 55 -14.17 6.56 -2.55
CA ARG A 55 -15.12 5.92 -3.47
C ARG A 55 -15.58 6.86 -4.58
N SER A 56 -15.74 8.16 -4.29
CA SER A 56 -16.13 9.16 -5.29
C SER A 56 -14.98 9.59 -6.19
N GLU A 57 -13.75 9.57 -5.68
CA GLU A 57 -12.52 9.96 -6.38
C GLU A 57 -11.82 8.79 -7.08
N MET A 58 -12.25 7.54 -6.80
CA MET A 58 -11.61 6.34 -7.34
C MET A 58 -11.75 6.29 -8.87
N GLU A 59 -10.60 6.33 -9.53
CA GLU A 59 -10.53 6.16 -10.96
C GLU A 59 -10.83 4.71 -11.33
N LYS A 60 -11.77 4.53 -12.26
CA LYS A 60 -12.11 3.22 -12.80
C LYS A 60 -11.07 2.83 -13.83
N CYS A 61 -10.32 1.78 -13.56
CA CYS A 61 -9.35 1.25 -14.52
C CYS A 61 -9.67 -0.19 -14.91
N THR A 62 -9.23 -0.54 -16.11
CA THR A 62 -9.24 -1.90 -16.63
C THR A 62 -7.84 -2.47 -16.52
N ILE A 63 -7.75 -3.71 -16.03
CA ILE A 63 -6.48 -4.44 -15.97
C ILE A 63 -6.10 -4.85 -17.40
N GLU A 64 -4.84 -4.67 -17.77
CA GLU A 64 -4.32 -4.94 -19.11
C GLU A 64 -3.19 -5.97 -19.10
N LYS A 65 -2.88 -6.51 -20.28
CA LYS A 65 -1.74 -7.43 -20.46
C LYS A 65 -0.43 -6.67 -20.28
N HIS A 66 0.58 -7.37 -19.78
CA HIS A 66 1.94 -6.88 -19.51
C HIS A 66 2.03 -5.82 -18.40
N GLU A 67 0.97 -5.68 -17.60
CA GLU A 67 1.02 -4.87 -16.39
C GLU A 67 1.61 -5.66 -15.21
N ALA A 68 2.24 -4.94 -14.29
CA ALA A 68 2.69 -5.48 -13.01
C ALA A 68 1.91 -4.83 -11.87
N TYR A 69 1.56 -5.59 -10.85
CA TYR A 69 0.85 -5.08 -9.68
C TYR A 69 1.49 -5.58 -8.37
N ALA A 70 1.58 -4.70 -7.39
CA ALA A 70 1.76 -5.06 -5.99
C ALA A 70 0.36 -5.21 -5.37
N ILE A 71 -0.11 -6.45 -5.29
CA ILE A 71 -1.36 -6.80 -4.62
C ILE A 71 -1.08 -6.84 -3.12
N ASP A 72 -1.80 -6.00 -2.38
CA ASP A 72 -1.66 -5.79 -0.95
C ASP A 72 -3.06 -5.85 -0.32
N VAL A 73 -3.31 -6.91 0.43
CA VAL A 73 -4.61 -7.17 1.04
C VAL A 73 -4.45 -7.21 2.55
N LEU A 74 -5.25 -6.41 3.24
CA LEU A 74 -5.24 -6.30 4.70
C LEU A 74 -6.65 -6.54 5.25
N PHE A 75 -6.79 -7.55 6.12
CA PHE A 75 -8.04 -7.85 6.81
C PHE A 75 -7.89 -7.63 8.31
N SER A 76 -8.91 -7.05 8.91
CA SER A 76 -9.02 -6.81 10.35
C SER A 76 -10.11 -7.70 10.95
N THR A 77 -9.88 -8.22 12.15
CA THR A 77 -10.95 -8.83 12.98
C THR A 77 -11.94 -7.79 13.52
N GLY A 78 -11.57 -6.51 13.51
CA GLY A 78 -12.36 -5.40 14.00
C GLY A 78 -13.09 -4.65 12.88
N LYS A 79 -13.14 -3.32 13.00
CA LYS A 79 -13.93 -2.46 12.09
C LYS A 79 -13.20 -2.09 10.80
N GLY A 80 -11.92 -2.47 10.67
CA GLY A 80 -11.08 -2.09 9.53
C GLY A 80 -10.81 -0.59 9.43
N LYS A 81 -11.12 0.22 10.46
CA LYS A 81 -10.90 1.67 10.47
C LYS A 81 -9.61 1.99 11.20
N SER A 82 -8.52 2.02 10.44
CA SER A 82 -7.21 2.31 10.99
C SER A 82 -7.09 3.76 11.49
N LYS A 83 -6.28 3.96 12.53
CA LYS A 83 -6.02 5.27 13.16
C LYS A 83 -4.53 5.49 13.37
N ASP A 84 -4.14 6.75 13.28
CA ASP A 84 -2.83 7.20 13.74
C ASP A 84 -2.79 7.21 15.27
N LEU A 85 -1.64 6.87 15.83
CA LEU A 85 -1.31 7.03 17.25
C LEU A 85 0.01 7.83 17.37
N ASP A 86 0.62 7.83 18.55
CA ASP A 86 1.84 8.60 18.84
C ASP A 86 3.12 7.99 18.25
N THR A 87 3.01 6.90 17.49
CA THR A 87 4.16 6.25 16.87
C THR A 87 4.73 7.10 15.75
N ARG A 88 5.98 7.50 15.91
CA ARG A 88 6.68 8.34 14.95
C ARG A 88 6.81 7.65 13.59
N THR A 89 6.40 8.34 12.54
CA THR A 89 6.68 7.95 11.15
C THR A 89 8.19 7.95 10.88
N THR A 90 8.68 6.84 10.34
CA THR A 90 10.10 6.69 9.96
C THR A 90 10.31 6.31 8.51
N VAL A 91 9.24 6.08 7.75
CA VAL A 91 9.29 5.69 6.34
C VAL A 91 8.68 6.80 5.50
N TYR A 92 9.39 7.18 4.45
CA TYR A 92 9.03 8.30 3.58
C TYR A 92 9.32 7.94 2.12
N LYS A 93 8.58 8.55 1.19
CA LYS A 93 8.89 8.52 -0.24
C LYS A 93 9.06 9.95 -0.75
N ARG A 94 10.04 10.20 -1.62
CA ARG A 94 10.21 11.49 -2.28
C ARG A 94 9.07 11.73 -3.27
N ASN A 95 8.49 12.93 -3.21
CA ASN A 95 7.53 13.42 -4.19
C ASN A 95 8.24 14.36 -5.17
N GLU A 96 8.31 13.97 -6.44
CA GLU A 96 8.99 14.77 -7.48
C GLU A 96 8.11 15.83 -8.12
N GLU A 97 6.79 15.72 -7.95
CA GLU A 97 5.82 16.66 -8.52
C GLU A 97 5.84 18.00 -7.76
N ILE A 98 6.31 17.99 -6.51
CA ILE A 98 6.35 19.17 -5.65
C ILE A 98 7.76 19.76 -5.65
N GLN A 99 7.85 21.00 -6.12
CA GLN A 99 9.08 21.79 -6.06
C GLN A 99 8.98 22.85 -4.97
N TYR A 100 9.92 22.83 -4.04
CA TYR A 100 10.00 23.81 -2.96
C TYR A 100 11.45 24.11 -2.60
N SER A 101 11.75 25.39 -2.35
CA SER A 101 13.06 25.85 -1.92
C SER A 101 13.21 25.75 -0.41
N LEU A 102 13.82 24.66 0.06
CA LEU A 102 14.06 24.39 1.48
C LEU A 102 14.98 25.44 2.12
N ARG A 103 14.58 25.95 3.29
CA ARG A 103 15.31 26.97 4.04
C ARG A 103 16.34 26.34 4.97
N LEU A 104 16.00 25.25 5.65
CA LEU A 104 16.87 24.63 6.64
C LEU A 104 18.06 23.93 5.97
N LYS A 105 19.27 24.14 6.50
CA LYS A 105 20.48 23.44 6.03
C LYS A 105 20.36 21.93 6.20
N ALA A 106 19.78 21.49 7.32
CA ALA A 106 19.54 20.07 7.60
C ALA A 106 18.57 19.43 6.59
N ALA A 107 17.50 20.13 6.20
CA ALA A 107 16.54 19.64 5.21
C ALA A 107 17.16 19.49 3.82
N ARG A 108 17.96 20.49 3.38
CA ARG A 108 18.70 20.42 2.11
C ARG A 108 19.70 19.27 2.09
N ALA A 109 20.43 19.07 3.19
CA ALA A 109 21.37 17.95 3.31
C ALA A 109 20.63 16.60 3.24
N LEU A 110 19.53 16.45 3.98
CA LEU A 110 18.72 15.23 3.94
C LEU A 110 18.17 14.95 2.53
N MET A 111 17.60 15.94 1.84
CA MET A 111 17.05 15.73 0.50
C MET A 111 18.12 15.36 -0.53
N LYS A 112 19.35 15.86 -0.36
CA LYS A 112 20.48 15.44 -1.19
C LYS A 112 20.80 13.96 -0.95
N ASP A 113 20.98 13.56 0.31
CA ASP A 113 21.29 12.16 0.66
C ASP A 113 20.18 11.21 0.19
N VAL A 114 18.92 11.62 0.35
CA VAL A 114 17.76 10.83 -0.10
C VAL A 114 17.75 10.65 -1.61
N LYS A 115 17.97 11.73 -2.36
CA LYS A 115 18.03 11.67 -3.83
C LYS A 115 19.16 10.76 -4.30
N ASP A 116 20.34 10.89 -3.71
CA ASP A 116 21.54 10.17 -4.13
C ASP A 116 21.48 8.68 -3.74
N LYS A 117 20.89 8.34 -2.58
CA LYS A 117 20.85 6.95 -2.06
C LYS A 117 19.61 6.16 -2.46
N PHE A 118 18.44 6.80 -2.54
CA PHE A 118 17.14 6.11 -2.69
C PHE A 118 16.36 6.53 -3.94
N GLY A 119 16.75 7.63 -4.59
CA GLY A 119 16.06 8.13 -5.78
C GLY A 119 14.60 8.48 -5.49
N VAL A 120 13.69 7.70 -6.04
CA VAL A 120 12.22 7.86 -5.93
C VAL A 120 11.56 6.78 -5.08
N MET A 121 12.34 5.81 -4.61
CA MET A 121 11.82 4.70 -3.82
C MET A 121 11.60 5.11 -2.36
N PRO A 122 10.65 4.46 -1.65
CA PRO A 122 10.50 4.65 -0.22
C PRO A 122 11.78 4.30 0.55
N PHE A 123 12.06 5.05 1.60
CA PHE A 123 13.24 4.89 2.44
C PHE A 123 12.88 5.03 3.92
N THR A 124 13.72 4.46 4.79
CA THR A 124 13.62 4.65 6.24
C THR A 124 14.67 5.63 6.74
N LEU A 125 14.32 6.48 7.72
CA LEU A 125 15.27 7.40 8.36
C LEU A 125 16.50 6.68 8.95
N ARG A 126 16.36 5.41 9.36
CA ARG A 126 17.47 4.60 9.90
C ARG A 126 18.52 4.22 8.84
N ALA A 127 18.21 4.33 7.55
CA ALA A 127 19.17 4.06 6.47
C ALA A 127 20.09 5.27 6.19
N LEU A 128 19.84 6.41 6.84
CA LEU A 128 20.74 7.57 6.82
C LEU A 128 21.79 7.43 7.91
N GLU A 129 22.98 7.99 7.67
CA GLU A 129 24.15 7.80 8.55
C GLU A 129 23.96 8.37 9.96
N ASP A 130 23.22 9.47 10.07
CA ASP A 130 22.97 10.17 11.33
C ASP A 130 21.46 10.29 11.55
N GLU A 131 20.92 9.40 12.37
CA GLU A 131 19.48 9.33 12.63
C GLU A 131 18.95 10.60 13.32
N VAL A 132 19.77 11.28 14.15
CA VAL A 132 19.38 12.51 14.83
C VAL A 132 19.23 13.64 13.82
N LYS A 133 20.21 13.81 12.92
CA LYS A 133 20.10 14.78 11.83
C LYS A 133 18.97 14.45 10.87
N ALA A 134 18.74 13.17 10.58
CA ALA A 134 17.64 12.74 9.74
C ALA A 134 16.27 13.12 10.33
N LYS A 135 16.09 12.85 11.62
CA LYS A 135 14.89 13.20 12.38
C LYS A 135 14.62 14.71 12.40
N MET A 136 15.65 15.55 12.38
CA MET A 136 15.50 17.00 12.28
C MET A 136 15.26 17.48 10.85
N GLY A 137 15.97 16.90 9.88
CA GLY A 137 15.94 17.30 8.47
C GLY A 137 14.65 16.95 7.75
N VAL A 138 13.90 15.93 8.21
CA VAL A 138 12.69 15.44 7.55
C VAL A 138 11.47 16.37 7.73
N VAL A 139 11.45 17.19 8.79
CA VAL A 139 10.27 17.97 9.20
C VAL A 139 9.83 18.99 8.14
N GLU A 140 10.78 19.74 7.56
CA GLU A 140 10.45 20.77 6.56
C GLU A 140 10.03 20.16 5.20
N PRO A 141 10.75 19.18 4.62
CA PRO A 141 10.34 18.52 3.39
C PRO A 141 8.99 17.80 3.50
N GLU A 142 8.70 17.15 4.63
CA GLU A 142 7.38 16.54 4.90
C GLU A 142 6.28 17.61 4.93
N LYS A 143 6.48 18.68 5.70
CA LYS A 143 5.51 19.79 5.82
C LYS A 143 5.18 20.44 4.48
N HIS A 144 6.17 20.53 3.58
CA HIS A 144 6.00 21.12 2.26
C HIS A 144 5.68 20.08 1.16
N GLY A 145 5.42 18.83 1.52
CA GLY A 145 4.96 17.79 0.59
C GLY A 145 6.04 17.16 -0.29
N LEU A 146 7.31 17.54 -0.14
CA LEU A 146 8.44 16.93 -0.87
C LEU A 146 8.71 15.49 -0.41
N LEU A 147 8.30 15.15 0.81
CA LEU A 147 8.33 13.78 1.34
C LEU A 147 6.92 13.36 1.73
N ARG A 148 6.45 12.26 1.13
CA ARG A 148 5.20 11.60 1.51
C ARG A 148 5.46 10.64 2.67
N PRO A 149 4.85 10.83 3.85
CA PRO A 149 4.97 9.91 4.97
C PRO A 149 4.23 8.60 4.72
N TYR A 150 4.75 7.51 5.29
CA TYR A 150 4.06 6.22 5.42
C TYR A 150 3.85 5.97 6.92
N GLN A 151 2.72 6.46 7.43
CA GLN A 151 2.38 6.43 8.85
C GLN A 151 2.25 4.99 9.37
N VAL A 152 2.53 4.82 10.67
CA VAL A 152 2.22 3.58 11.36
C VAL A 152 0.77 3.63 11.82
N LEU A 153 -0.06 2.80 11.19
CA LEU A 153 -1.49 2.75 11.44
C LEU A 153 -1.83 1.61 12.39
N TYR A 154 -2.84 1.83 13.23
CA TYR A 154 -3.28 0.89 14.25
C TYR A 154 -4.76 0.55 14.09
N GLU A 155 -5.13 -0.68 14.47
CA GLU A 155 -6.52 -0.98 14.79
C GLU A 155 -6.82 -0.75 16.28
N ASN A 156 -8.06 -0.98 16.69
CA ASN A 156 -8.45 -1.03 18.09
C ASN A 156 -7.68 -2.10 18.88
N ALA A 157 -7.42 -1.80 20.16
CA ALA A 157 -6.71 -2.73 21.03
C ALA A 157 -7.50 -4.04 21.17
N GLY A 158 -6.79 -5.17 21.03
CA GLY A 158 -7.40 -6.50 21.04
C GLY A 158 -7.73 -7.05 19.65
N GLU A 159 -7.77 -6.20 18.62
CA GLU A 159 -7.98 -6.63 17.24
C GLU A 159 -6.67 -7.03 16.56
N VAL A 160 -6.78 -7.91 15.57
CA VAL A 160 -5.66 -8.40 14.75
C VAL A 160 -5.86 -7.95 13.30
N VAL A 161 -4.75 -7.59 12.66
CA VAL A 161 -4.71 -7.31 11.21
C VAL A 161 -3.78 -8.31 10.54
N ALA A 162 -4.30 -9.04 9.56
CA ALA A 162 -3.51 -9.92 8.71
C ALA A 162 -3.23 -9.22 7.37
N GLN A 163 -1.99 -9.25 6.91
CA GLN A 163 -1.56 -8.66 5.64
C GLN A 163 -0.93 -9.72 4.74
N PHE A 164 -1.36 -9.75 3.49
CA PHE A 164 -0.73 -10.51 2.43
C PHE A 164 -0.36 -9.59 1.28
N LYS A 165 0.94 -9.52 0.98
CA LYS A 165 1.47 -8.74 -0.13
C LYS A 165 2.19 -9.63 -1.14
N THR A 166 1.89 -9.45 -2.41
CA THR A 166 2.49 -10.21 -3.51
C THR A 166 2.66 -9.34 -4.74
N THR A 167 3.75 -9.58 -5.48
CA THR A 167 3.96 -8.97 -6.79
C THR A 167 3.60 -9.96 -7.88
N VAL A 168 2.76 -9.52 -8.81
CA VAL A 168 2.26 -10.34 -9.91
C VAL A 168 2.45 -9.63 -11.24
N LEU A 169 2.69 -10.42 -12.30
CA LEU A 169 2.73 -9.97 -13.68
C LEU A 169 1.49 -10.49 -14.41
N VAL A 170 0.81 -9.63 -15.16
CA VAL A 170 -0.36 -9.99 -15.97
C VAL A 170 0.14 -10.44 -17.34
N MET A 171 0.46 -11.73 -17.48
CA MET A 171 0.98 -12.30 -18.72
C MET A 171 -0.16 -12.71 -19.66
N PRO A 172 0.07 -12.82 -20.98
CA PRO A 172 -0.95 -13.27 -21.93
C PRO A 172 -1.55 -14.65 -21.60
N ASN A 173 -0.78 -15.53 -20.94
CA ASN A 173 -1.17 -16.88 -20.55
C ASN A 173 -1.69 -16.98 -19.11
N GLY A 174 -1.74 -15.87 -18.35
CA GLY A 174 -2.25 -15.86 -16.98
C GLY A 174 -1.44 -14.96 -16.04
N LEU A 175 -1.76 -15.05 -14.74
CA LEU A 175 -1.01 -14.34 -13.72
C LEU A 175 0.26 -15.10 -13.33
N LEU A 176 1.39 -14.40 -13.35
CA LEU A 176 2.65 -14.92 -12.81
C LEU A 176 2.98 -14.22 -11.49
N LYS A 177 2.88 -14.93 -10.37
CA LYS A 177 3.36 -14.45 -9.06
C LYS A 177 4.87 -14.55 -9.01
N ILE A 178 5.55 -13.42 -8.79
CA ILE A 178 7.02 -13.34 -8.77
C ILE A 178 7.59 -13.04 -7.38
N ALA A 179 6.77 -12.51 -6.46
CA ALA A 179 7.19 -12.25 -5.08
C ALA A 179 6.00 -12.38 -4.11
N GLY A 180 6.30 -12.65 -2.85
CA GLY A 180 5.34 -12.78 -1.76
C GLY A 180 5.74 -13.91 -0.83
N LEU A 181 5.24 -13.88 0.40
CA LEU A 181 5.57 -14.91 1.38
C LEU A 181 4.86 -16.24 1.04
N PRO A 182 5.52 -17.40 1.27
CA PRO A 182 4.83 -18.68 1.26
C PRO A 182 3.81 -18.70 2.41
N LEU A 183 2.67 -19.33 2.15
CA LEU A 183 1.63 -19.55 3.15
C LEU A 183 1.46 -21.05 3.32
N ASP A 184 1.80 -21.57 4.51
CA ASP A 184 1.53 -22.96 4.85
C ASP A 184 0.09 -23.08 5.36
N MET A 185 -0.77 -23.60 4.51
CA MET A 185 -2.19 -23.78 4.83
C MET A 185 -2.41 -24.80 5.95
N ASN A 186 -1.44 -25.66 6.27
CA ASN A 186 -1.56 -26.62 7.38
C ASN A 186 -1.46 -25.94 8.75
N LEU A 187 -0.96 -24.70 8.80
CA LEU A 187 -0.88 -23.91 10.05
C LEU A 187 -2.15 -23.09 10.31
N ILE A 188 -3.13 -23.14 9.41
CA ILE A 188 -4.36 -22.33 9.48
C ILE A 188 -5.54 -23.27 9.58
N GLU A 189 -6.17 -23.28 10.76
CA GLU A 189 -7.45 -23.93 10.98
C GLU A 189 -8.55 -22.86 10.99
N THR A 190 -9.67 -23.16 10.33
CA THR A 190 -10.83 -22.25 10.29
C THR A 190 -12.12 -23.02 10.16
N ASP A 191 -13.12 -22.62 10.96
CA ASP A 191 -14.49 -23.13 10.88
C ASP A 191 -15.27 -22.48 9.73
N ALA A 192 -14.80 -21.32 9.25
CA ALA A 192 -15.40 -20.60 8.14
C ALA A 192 -15.02 -21.22 6.80
N LYS A 193 -15.99 -21.30 5.88
CA LYS A 193 -15.79 -21.82 4.52
C LYS A 193 -16.38 -20.87 3.52
N LEU A 194 -15.66 -20.66 2.41
CA LEU A 194 -16.19 -19.94 1.27
C LEU A 194 -17.42 -20.69 0.72
N GLN A 195 -18.60 -20.09 0.86
CA GLN A 195 -19.88 -20.64 0.44
C GLN A 195 -20.14 -20.35 -1.04
N VAL A 196 -19.61 -19.25 -1.58
CA VAL A 196 -19.88 -18.82 -2.95
C VAL A 196 -18.62 -18.95 -3.83
N ARG A 197 -18.77 -19.60 -4.99
CA ARG A 197 -17.76 -19.60 -6.05
C ARG A 197 -17.74 -18.24 -6.76
N TYR A 198 -17.09 -17.24 -6.18
CA TYR A 198 -16.86 -15.93 -6.80
C TYR A 198 -15.82 -15.94 -7.96
N LEU A 199 -15.48 -17.12 -8.48
CA LEU A 199 -14.29 -17.36 -9.31
C LEU A 199 -14.59 -18.01 -10.68
N MET A 200 -15.81 -17.89 -11.22
CA MET A 200 -16.06 -18.14 -12.64
C MET A 200 -16.01 -16.83 -13.43
#